data_AF-A0A2N5C1W0-F1
#
_entry.id   AF-A0A2N5C1W0-F1
#
_cell.length_a   1.000
_cell.length_b   1.000
_cell.length_c   1.000
_cell.angle_alpha   90.00
_cell.angle_beta   90.00
_cell.angle_gamma   90.00
#
_symmetry.space_group_name_H-M   'P 1'
#
loop_
_entity.id
_entity.type
_entity.pdbx_description
1 polymer ?
#
loop_
_entity_poly.entity_id
_entity_poly.type
_entity_poly.pdbx_seq_one_letter_code
_entity_poly.pdbx_strand_id
1 'polypeptide(L)'
;MSRLLCAFLLSLAASGAAQAVTKCESPRDTLYTNGACPAGYQNVTSSMRGNVTTVTKTPKIRQDEQAYLQNRARMSEQIQNWDARQDEADWRSQNAFWNQCRALEYQARAAERAMHHTEYWSYADRYRDAAQALRSEQYSMGCFF
;
A
#
# COMPACT_ATOMS: atom_id res chain seq x y z
N MET A 1 -24.80 -9.62 64.90
CA MET A 1 -24.76 -9.45 63.43
C MET A 1 -23.41 -8.92 62.90
N SER A 2 -22.31 -8.94 63.69
CA SER A 2 -21.01 -8.37 63.27
C SER A 2 -20.04 -9.40 62.65
N ARG A 3 -20.28 -10.71 62.86
CA ARG A 3 -19.38 -11.78 62.35
C ARG A 3 -19.55 -12.11 60.86
N LEU A 4 -20.71 -11.80 60.27
CA LEU A 4 -21.00 -12.06 58.85
C LEU A 4 -20.42 -10.98 57.92
N LEU A 5 -20.20 -9.75 58.42
CA LEU A 5 -19.60 -8.66 57.66
C LEU A 5 -18.09 -8.86 57.43
N CYS A 6 -17.37 -9.46 58.38
CA CYS A 6 -15.94 -9.73 58.22
C CYS A 6 -15.64 -10.77 57.14
N ALA A 7 -16.49 -11.79 56.99
CA ALA A 7 -16.29 -12.84 55.98
C ALA A 7 -16.49 -12.31 54.54
N PHE A 8 -17.36 -11.31 54.35
CA PHE A 8 -17.63 -10.72 53.03
C PHE A 8 -16.57 -9.69 52.59
N LEU A 9 -15.83 -9.10 53.54
CA LEU A 9 -14.72 -8.20 53.24
C LEU A 9 -13.43 -8.95 52.88
N LEU A 10 -13.25 -10.18 53.40
CA LEU A 10 -12.10 -11.03 53.07
C LEU A 10 -12.17 -11.65 51.67
N SER A 11 -13.36 -11.81 51.08
CA SER A 11 -13.53 -12.32 49.71
C SER A 11 -13.30 -11.27 48.62
N LEU A 12 -13.28 -9.97 48.96
CA LEU A 12 -12.99 -8.90 47.99
C LEU A 12 -11.49 -8.65 47.79
N ALA A 13 -10.63 -9.16 48.67
CA ALA A 13 -9.17 -8.97 48.58
C ALA A 13 -8.46 -9.99 47.67
N ALA A 14 -9.18 -10.99 47.14
CA ALA A 14 -8.58 -12.08 46.35
C ALA A 14 -8.60 -11.85 44.83
N SER A 15 -9.21 -10.78 44.32
CA SER A 15 -9.32 -10.48 42.89
C SER A 15 -8.23 -9.54 42.35
N GLY A 16 -7.09 -9.48 43.03
CA GLY A 16 -5.87 -8.82 42.55
C GLY A 16 -4.79 -9.85 42.25
N ALA A 17 -4.99 -10.69 41.22
CA ALA A 17 -3.90 -11.52 40.71
C ALA A 17 -2.84 -10.62 40.07
N ALA A 18 -1.94 -10.08 40.89
CA ALA A 18 -0.65 -9.61 40.44
C ALA A 18 0.05 -10.84 39.84
N GLN A 19 -0.05 -11.00 38.52
CA GLN A 19 0.79 -11.96 37.83
C GLN A 19 2.23 -11.55 38.10
N ALA A 20 3.00 -12.41 38.78
CA ALA A 20 4.36 -12.12 39.16
C ALA A 20 5.21 -11.96 37.88
N VAL A 21 5.42 -10.72 37.47
CA VAL A 21 6.28 -10.38 36.34
C VAL A 21 7.73 -10.49 36.79
N THR A 22 8.51 -11.29 36.06
CA THR A 22 9.95 -11.42 36.28
C THR A 22 10.66 -10.27 35.57
N LYS A 23 11.40 -9.46 36.34
CA LYS A 23 12.31 -8.45 35.80
C LYS A 23 13.63 -9.14 35.44
N CYS A 24 13.96 -9.09 34.16
CA CYS A 24 15.17 -9.66 33.57
C CYS A 24 16.05 -8.53 33.06
N GLU A 25 17.30 -8.47 33.50
CA GLU A 25 18.21 -7.37 33.17
C GLU A 25 19.45 -7.89 32.46
N SER A 26 19.84 -7.21 31.40
CA SER A 26 21.10 -7.41 30.67
C SER A 26 21.90 -6.11 30.72
N PRO A 27 23.18 -6.11 30.31
CA PRO A 27 23.99 -4.89 30.26
C PRO A 27 23.44 -3.79 29.33
N ARG A 28 22.48 -4.12 28.44
CA ARG A 28 21.92 -3.19 27.45
C ARG A 28 20.47 -2.83 27.74
N ASP A 29 19.66 -3.82 28.13
CA ASP A 29 18.21 -3.68 28.22
C ASP A 29 17.60 -4.38 29.44
N THR A 30 16.42 -3.92 29.86
CA THR A 30 15.55 -4.57 30.86
C THR A 30 14.29 -5.12 30.19
N LEU A 31 13.99 -6.40 30.43
CA LEU A 31 12.80 -7.10 29.96
C LEU A 31 11.89 -7.45 31.14
N TYR A 32 10.58 -7.31 30.95
CA TYR A 32 9.55 -7.78 31.86
C TYR A 32 8.84 -8.97 31.22
N THR A 33 8.90 -10.15 31.85
CA THR A 33 8.34 -11.39 31.30
C THR A 33 7.54 -12.18 32.34
N ASN A 34 6.59 -12.98 31.89
CA ASN A 34 5.76 -13.83 32.74
C ASN A 34 6.39 -15.21 33.02
N GLY A 35 7.68 -15.39 32.71
CA GLY A 35 8.41 -16.66 32.85
C GLY A 35 9.90 -16.47 33.18
N ALA A 36 10.70 -17.52 32.98
CA ALA A 36 12.14 -17.45 33.22
C ALA A 36 12.84 -16.44 32.31
N CYS A 37 13.95 -15.85 32.79
CA CYS A 37 14.74 -14.93 31.99
C CYS A 37 15.39 -15.66 30.80
N PRO A 38 15.30 -15.11 29.58
CA PRO A 38 16.00 -15.66 28.42
C PRO A 38 17.52 -15.59 28.63
N ALA A 39 18.27 -16.41 27.88
CA ALA A 39 19.72 -16.48 27.98
C ALA A 39 20.37 -15.10 27.81
N GLY A 40 21.34 -14.78 28.67
CA GLY A 40 22.02 -13.47 28.68
C GLY A 40 21.35 -12.40 29.56
N TYR A 41 20.19 -12.71 30.17
CA TYR A 41 19.52 -11.84 31.14
C TYR A 41 19.59 -12.44 32.55
N GLN A 42 19.77 -11.60 33.55
CA GLN A 42 19.75 -11.95 34.97
C GLN A 42 18.39 -11.61 35.58
N ASN A 43 17.86 -12.52 36.41
CA ASN A 43 16.64 -12.26 37.15
C ASN A 43 16.95 -11.32 38.33
N VAL A 44 16.39 -10.11 38.26
CA VAL A 44 16.56 -9.04 39.26
C VAL A 44 15.24 -8.69 39.95
N THR A 45 14.22 -9.54 39.81
CA THR A 45 12.86 -9.33 40.33
C THR A 45 12.83 -9.02 41.83
N SER A 46 13.73 -9.64 42.61
CA SER A 46 13.84 -9.42 44.06
C SER A 46 14.29 -8.01 44.45
N SER A 47 14.96 -7.29 43.55
CA SER A 47 15.39 -5.89 43.75
C SER A 47 14.37 -4.85 43.27
N MET A 48 13.22 -5.29 42.76
CA MET A 48 12.21 -4.39 42.20
C MET A 48 11.50 -3.61 43.31
N ARG A 49 11.62 -2.27 43.30
CA ARG A 49 11.00 -1.38 44.30
C ARG A 49 9.60 -0.86 43.89
N GLY A 50 8.86 -1.59 43.06
CA GLY A 50 7.54 -1.17 42.60
C GLY A 50 6.71 -2.33 42.06
N ASN A 51 5.38 -2.13 41.99
CA ASN A 51 4.47 -3.10 41.41
C ASN A 51 4.35 -2.86 39.90
N VAL A 52 4.59 -3.91 39.11
CA VAL A 52 4.34 -3.90 37.67
C VAL A 52 2.97 -4.52 37.44
N THR A 53 2.05 -3.77 36.85
CA THR A 53 0.76 -4.28 36.40
C THR A 53 0.79 -4.48 34.90
N THR A 54 0.65 -5.73 34.47
CA THR A 54 0.44 -6.04 33.06
C THR A 54 -0.98 -5.66 32.67
N VAL A 55 -1.12 -4.63 31.83
CA VAL A 55 -2.41 -4.31 31.20
C VAL A 55 -2.63 -5.30 30.06
N THR A 56 -3.28 -6.43 30.36
CA THR A 56 -3.66 -7.40 29.33
C THR A 56 -4.84 -6.87 28.53
N LYS A 57 -4.71 -6.77 27.21
CA LYS A 57 -5.85 -6.51 26.32
C LYS A 57 -6.91 -7.60 26.52
N THR A 58 -8.16 -7.19 26.67
CA THR A 58 -9.28 -8.14 26.76
C THR A 58 -9.36 -8.99 25.48
N PRO A 59 -9.87 -10.23 25.54
CA PRO A 59 -10.03 -11.05 24.34
C PRO A 59 -10.81 -10.36 23.22
N LYS A 60 -11.84 -9.57 23.60
CA LYS A 60 -12.61 -8.75 22.67
C LYS A 60 -11.75 -7.73 21.93
N ILE A 61 -10.92 -6.95 22.66
CA ILE A 61 -10.03 -5.96 22.03
C ILE A 61 -9.06 -6.63 21.05
N ARG A 62 -8.53 -7.81 21.39
CA ARG A 62 -7.65 -8.56 20.47
C ARG A 62 -8.38 -9.01 19.20
N GLN A 63 -9.62 -9.48 19.34
CA GLN A 63 -10.45 -9.89 18.22
C GLN A 63 -10.82 -8.71 17.31
N ASP A 64 -11.18 -7.57 17.90
CA ASP A 64 -11.53 -6.34 17.18
C ASP A 64 -10.31 -5.80 16.40
N GLU A 65 -9.12 -5.82 17.01
CA GLU A 65 -7.87 -5.42 16.37
C GLU A 65 -7.51 -6.35 15.20
N GLN A 66 -7.66 -7.67 15.38
CA GLN A 66 -7.41 -8.62 14.31
C GLN A 66 -8.41 -8.47 13.15
N ALA A 67 -9.69 -8.22 13.45
CA ALA A 67 -10.71 -7.93 12.43
C ALA A 67 -10.41 -6.62 11.68
N TYR A 68 -9.97 -5.58 12.38
CA TYR A 68 -9.55 -4.33 11.77
C TYR A 68 -8.36 -4.53 10.82
N LEU A 69 -7.33 -5.27 11.26
CA LEU A 69 -6.15 -5.55 10.43
C LEU A 69 -6.50 -6.36 9.18
N GLN A 70 -7.39 -7.35 9.30
CA GLN A 70 -7.88 -8.12 8.14
C GLN A 70 -8.66 -7.25 7.16
N ASN A 71 -9.53 -6.38 7.66
CA ASN A 71 -10.29 -5.46 6.82
C ASN A 71 -9.35 -4.47 6.11
N ARG A 72 -8.38 -3.91 6.83
CA ARG A 72 -7.36 -3.03 6.26
C ARG A 72 -6.55 -3.72 5.17
N ALA A 73 -6.15 -4.98 5.37
CA ALA A 73 -5.43 -5.75 4.35
C ALA A 73 -6.27 -5.96 3.09
N ARG A 74 -7.55 -6.35 3.25
CA ARG A 74 -8.48 -6.52 2.12
C ARG A 74 -8.69 -5.21 1.36
N MET A 75 -8.84 -4.09 2.07
CA MET A 75 -9.02 -2.78 1.46
C MET A 75 -7.75 -2.35 0.71
N SER A 76 -6.56 -2.59 1.25
CA SER A 76 -5.31 -2.30 0.53
C SER A 76 -5.18 -3.10 -0.76
N GLU A 77 -5.57 -4.37 -0.76
CA GLU A 77 -5.56 -5.21 -1.96
C GLU A 77 -6.56 -4.71 -3.01
N GLN A 78 -7.75 -4.28 -2.59
CA GLN A 78 -8.73 -3.69 -3.49
C GLN A 78 -8.23 -2.39 -4.14
N ILE A 79 -7.58 -1.52 -3.37
CA ILE A 79 -7.00 -0.27 -3.88
C ILE A 79 -5.89 -0.59 -4.89
N GLN A 80 -4.95 -1.47 -4.56
CA GLN A 80 -3.88 -1.87 -5.47
C GLN A 80 -4.41 -2.45 -6.79
N ASN A 81 -5.44 -3.29 -6.72
CA ASN A 81 -6.08 -3.85 -7.91
C ASN A 81 -6.82 -2.79 -8.73
N TRP A 82 -7.38 -1.76 -8.09
CA TRP A 82 -8.03 -0.66 -8.77
C TRP A 82 -7.01 0.24 -9.47
N ASP A 83 -5.93 0.61 -8.76
CA ASP A 83 -4.82 1.41 -9.31
C ASP A 83 -4.20 0.71 -10.52
N ALA A 84 -3.89 -0.59 -10.40
CA ALA A 84 -3.30 -1.35 -11.50
C ALA A 84 -4.20 -1.40 -12.76
N ARG A 85 -5.53 -1.43 -12.59
CA ARG A 85 -6.47 -1.38 -13.71
C ARG A 85 -6.54 -0.01 -14.35
N GLN A 86 -6.46 1.06 -13.56
CA GLN A 86 -6.41 2.44 -14.07
C GLN A 86 -5.11 2.63 -14.86
N ASP A 87 -3.97 2.25 -14.29
CA ASP A 87 -2.66 2.34 -14.94
C ASP A 87 -2.64 1.58 -16.28
N GLU A 88 -3.23 0.38 -16.32
CA GLU A 88 -3.32 -0.39 -17.55
C GLU A 88 -4.23 0.29 -18.60
N ALA A 89 -5.36 0.86 -18.18
CA ALA A 89 -6.26 1.58 -19.08
C ALA A 89 -5.59 2.85 -19.64
N ASP A 90 -4.89 3.60 -18.80
CA ASP A 90 -4.15 4.80 -19.18
C ASP A 90 -2.97 4.48 -20.08
N TRP A 91 -2.26 3.38 -19.83
CA TRP A 91 -1.19 2.93 -20.70
C TRP A 91 -1.72 2.53 -22.08
N ARG A 92 -2.84 1.80 -22.13
CA ARG A 92 -3.48 1.39 -23.39
C ARG A 92 -3.98 2.60 -24.20
N SER A 93 -4.58 3.58 -23.54
CA SER A 93 -5.08 4.79 -24.20
C SER A 93 -3.94 5.63 -24.77
N GLN A 94 -2.86 5.83 -24.00
CA GLN A 94 -1.65 6.51 -24.46
C GLN A 94 -0.99 5.79 -25.62
N ASN A 95 -0.86 4.46 -25.54
CA ASN A 95 -0.27 3.67 -26.62
C ASN A 95 -1.12 3.73 -27.89
N ALA A 96 -2.45 3.64 -27.77
CA ALA A 96 -3.36 3.80 -28.90
C ALA A 96 -3.20 5.17 -29.57
N PHE A 97 -3.13 6.25 -28.77
CA PHE A 97 -2.87 7.60 -29.26
C PHE A 97 -1.55 7.69 -30.03
N TRP A 98 -0.44 7.25 -29.42
CA TRP A 98 0.88 7.32 -30.06
C TRP A 98 0.97 6.46 -31.32
N ASN A 99 0.30 5.33 -31.36
CA ASN A 99 0.23 4.50 -32.57
C ASN A 99 -0.53 5.19 -33.71
N GLN A 100 -1.62 5.90 -33.41
CA GLN A 100 -2.34 6.70 -34.42
C GLN A 100 -1.46 7.83 -34.95
N CYS A 101 -0.79 8.58 -34.07
CA CYS A 101 0.15 9.61 -34.48
C CYS A 101 1.25 9.05 -35.39
N ARG A 102 1.84 7.91 -35.02
CA ARG A 102 2.91 7.27 -35.78
C ARG A 102 2.42 6.78 -37.15
N ALA A 103 1.19 6.25 -37.22
CA ALA A 103 0.58 5.84 -38.49
C ALA A 103 0.42 7.03 -39.45
N LEU A 104 -0.09 8.17 -38.96
CA LEU A 104 -0.18 9.38 -39.77
C LEU A 104 1.19 9.88 -40.24
N GLU A 105 2.21 9.83 -39.38
CA GLU A 105 3.57 10.24 -39.76
C GLU A 105 4.15 9.37 -40.88
N TYR A 106 3.94 8.05 -40.79
CA TYR A 106 4.35 7.15 -41.87
C TYR A 106 3.62 7.43 -43.18
N GLN A 107 2.32 7.71 -43.12
CA GLN A 107 1.52 8.04 -44.30
C GLN A 107 1.96 9.38 -44.91
N ALA A 108 2.19 10.41 -44.09
CA ALA A 108 2.65 11.72 -44.55
C ALA A 108 4.01 11.60 -45.27
N ARG A 109 4.98 10.92 -44.65
CA ARG A 109 6.29 10.65 -45.28
C ARG A 109 6.18 9.79 -46.53
N ALA A 110 5.23 8.87 -46.59
CA ALA A 110 5.00 8.07 -47.79
C ALA A 110 4.44 8.91 -48.94
N ALA A 111 3.49 9.81 -48.65
CA ALA A 111 2.96 10.76 -49.64
C ALA A 111 4.04 11.74 -50.12
N GLU A 112 4.85 12.29 -49.21
CA GLU A 112 6.00 13.14 -49.55
C GLU A 112 6.99 12.41 -50.47
N ARG A 113 7.34 11.15 -50.16
CA ARG A 113 8.20 10.34 -51.06
C ARG A 113 7.56 10.07 -52.41
N ALA A 114 6.26 9.73 -52.44
CA ALA A 114 5.55 9.49 -53.69
C ALA A 114 5.48 10.74 -54.58
N MET A 115 5.35 11.93 -53.97
CA MET A 115 5.45 13.22 -54.65
C MET A 115 6.80 13.39 -55.35
N HIS A 116 7.90 12.98 -54.73
CA HIS A 116 9.25 13.09 -55.31
C HIS A 116 9.54 12.05 -56.40
N HIS A 117 8.82 10.93 -56.42
CA HIS A 117 9.08 9.82 -57.33
C HIS A 117 8.08 9.69 -58.48
N THR A 118 7.07 10.55 -58.56
CA THR A 118 6.07 10.49 -59.63
C THR A 118 6.52 11.27 -60.87
N GLU A 119 6.30 10.68 -62.05
CA GLU A 119 6.72 11.23 -63.34
C GLU A 119 5.79 12.35 -63.85
N TYR A 120 4.56 12.45 -63.33
CA TYR A 120 3.56 13.43 -63.78
C TYR A 120 3.25 14.46 -62.69
N TRP A 121 3.28 15.74 -63.08
CA TRP A 121 2.95 16.87 -62.20
C TRP A 121 1.56 16.78 -61.56
N SER A 122 0.57 16.27 -62.28
CA SER A 122 -0.79 16.11 -61.76
C SER A 122 -0.90 15.08 -60.62
N TYR A 123 -0.02 14.08 -60.58
CA TYR A 123 0.08 13.14 -59.46
C TYR A 123 0.88 13.75 -58.31
N ALA A 124 1.92 14.53 -58.60
CA ALA A 124 2.69 15.23 -57.57
C ALA A 124 1.80 16.19 -56.77
N ASP A 125 0.91 16.93 -57.45
CA ASP A 125 -0.07 17.80 -56.80
C ASP A 125 -1.02 17.03 -55.87
N ARG A 126 -1.51 15.86 -56.30
CA ARG A 126 -2.36 15.00 -55.44
C ARG A 126 -1.62 14.51 -54.20
N TYR A 127 -0.35 14.12 -54.33
CA TYR A 127 0.45 13.69 -53.18
C TYR A 127 0.78 14.84 -52.24
N ARG A 128 0.99 16.06 -52.76
CA ARG A 128 1.17 17.27 -51.95
C ARG A 128 -0.10 17.56 -51.13
N ASP A 129 -1.26 17.54 -51.76
CA ASP A 129 -2.54 17.79 -51.08
C ASP A 129 -2.81 16.71 -50.01
N ALA A 130 -2.52 15.45 -50.32
CA ALA A 130 -2.62 14.35 -49.36
C ALA A 130 -1.67 14.51 -48.17
N ALA A 131 -0.40 14.88 -48.41
CA ALA A 131 0.57 15.13 -47.35
C ALA A 131 0.10 16.29 -46.45
N GLN A 132 -0.40 17.39 -47.05
CA GLN A 132 -0.91 18.53 -46.29
C GLN A 132 -2.14 18.16 -45.45
N ALA A 133 -3.06 17.38 -46.00
CA ALA A 133 -4.22 16.87 -45.25
C ALA A 133 -3.78 16.03 -44.04
N LEU A 134 -2.85 15.09 -44.23
CA LEU A 134 -2.31 14.25 -43.15
C LEU A 134 -1.60 15.07 -42.06
N ARG A 135 -0.81 16.08 -42.44
CA ARG A 135 -0.17 17.01 -41.49
C ARG A 135 -1.19 17.83 -40.71
N SER A 136 -2.28 18.26 -41.36
CA SER A 136 -3.36 18.99 -40.69
C SER A 136 -4.09 18.12 -39.67
N GLU A 137 -4.28 16.83 -39.98
CA GLU A 137 -4.87 15.85 -39.07
C GLU A 137 -3.94 15.53 -37.90
N GLN A 138 -2.63 15.39 -38.13
CA GLN A 138 -1.65 15.29 -37.05
C GLN A 138 -1.75 16.47 -36.08
N TYR A 139 -1.82 17.70 -36.60
CA TYR A 139 -1.91 18.90 -35.76
C TYR A 139 -3.24 18.95 -34.99
N SER A 140 -4.36 18.59 -35.62
CA SER A 140 -5.68 18.60 -34.95
C SER A 140 -5.77 17.54 -33.83
N MET A 141 -5.09 16.40 -34.00
CA MET A 141 -4.97 15.38 -32.96
C MET A 141 -3.90 15.69 -31.91
N GLY A 142 -3.09 16.74 -32.07
CA GLY A 142 -2.01 17.09 -31.15
C GLY A 142 -0.76 16.19 -31.26
N CYS A 143 -0.57 15.54 -32.40
CA CYS A 143 0.61 14.75 -32.72
C CYS A 143 1.76 15.67 -33.17
N PHE A 144 2.64 16.05 -32.24
CA PHE A 144 3.83 16.86 -32.55
C PHE A 144 5.07 15.96 -32.64
N PHE A 145 5.79 16.03 -33.77
CA PHE A 145 7.00 15.25 -34.07
C PHE A 145 8.22 16.13 -34.23
#